data_AF-A0A942NTF8-F1
#
_entry.id   AF-A0A942NTF8-F1
#
_cell.length_a   1.000
_cell.length_b   1.000
_cell.length_c   1.000
_cell.angle_alpha   90.00
_cell.angle_beta   90.00
_cell.angle_gamma   90.00
#
_symmetry.space_group_name_H-M   'P 1'
#
loop_
_entity.id
_entity.type
_entity.pdbx_description
1 polymer ?
#
loop_
_entity_poly.entity_id
_entity_poly.type
_entity_poly.pdbx_seq_one_letter_code
_entity_poly.pdbx_strand_id
1 'polypeptide(L)'
;MKTHQIKITAMKTRIIFFSIMMAFSLTMFGQSENHIRLSAAPGLEQLATDLANDYTSINSEIQVSLSVSDGVKPIEGLNLVYTDNLRKQSDSYAWQLLIGRDAIVPVINTTNPKFGMYMEQGLSFQKITEMITAENSVLCFSDVNVLDGLSAYLNIEAMPLNMKPFVSKSDFFSNLKNNNEIIGFCMLSDILNADQSFVDGFALLPIDRNNNGRIESAEDFYGSVETFANALWVGRYPKQLGRNIHIVSTEIEMSTIETELVTRMMVEGQDILVANGFVALTSHEKLVAVRNLNAPELKTVSEDNDQAWILLLVITIGGFILFGFLLTWLFRDRSQTAEMDALEAEGVFNLSSVETPKGLLYDKSHTWAFMESNGSVAVGMDDFLHHVIGSVSRVKTLAKGEKVNKGEAVATIIQGGKQITLNSPVSGTIVAINEHTVEGNSFVENWLFKIEPTNWKREIDFMLMSDQYTVWLKSEFNRLKDFIARSLQASSPQYAHIVLQDGGELREGFMADLEPEVWEDFQNEFLNTLS
;
A
#
# COMPACT_ATOMS: atom_id res chain seq x y z
N MET A 1 -69.28 -19.54 14.23
CA MET A 1 -68.65 -20.71 13.55
C MET A 1 -67.68 -20.37 12.40
N LYS A 2 -67.64 -19.15 11.84
CA LYS A 2 -66.70 -18.81 10.74
C LYS A 2 -65.32 -18.31 11.19
N THR A 3 -65.16 -17.92 12.45
CA THR A 3 -63.90 -17.39 13.01
C THR A 3 -62.92 -18.47 13.49
N HIS A 4 -63.34 -19.73 13.59
CA HIS A 4 -62.48 -20.83 14.05
C HIS A 4 -61.79 -21.61 12.91
N GLN A 5 -62.32 -21.58 11.69
CA GLN A 5 -61.66 -22.23 10.54
C GLN A 5 -60.48 -21.44 9.98
N ILE A 6 -60.45 -20.10 10.13
CA ILE A 6 -59.38 -19.27 9.57
C ILE A 6 -58.08 -19.40 10.37
N LYS A 7 -58.14 -19.71 11.67
CA LYS A 7 -56.93 -19.93 12.50
C LYS A 7 -56.25 -21.28 12.25
N ILE A 8 -56.98 -22.29 11.79
CA ILE A 8 -56.41 -23.64 11.56
C ILE A 8 -55.68 -23.72 10.21
N THR A 9 -56.13 -22.94 9.21
CA THR A 9 -55.46 -22.88 7.90
C THR A 9 -54.13 -22.12 7.96
N ALA A 10 -54.05 -21.03 8.75
CA ALA A 10 -52.81 -20.26 8.93
C ALA A 10 -51.70 -21.02 9.70
N MET A 11 -52.09 -21.98 10.55
CA MET A 11 -51.16 -22.79 11.34
C MET A 11 -50.59 -23.98 10.54
N LYS A 12 -51.36 -24.54 9.59
CA LYS A 12 -50.87 -25.61 8.69
C LYS A 12 -49.87 -25.09 7.64
N THR A 13 -50.05 -23.86 7.15
CA THR A 13 -49.11 -23.26 6.19
C THR A 13 -47.77 -22.89 6.81
N ARG A 14 -47.75 -22.53 8.10
CA ARG A 14 -46.50 -22.23 8.84
C ARG A 14 -45.65 -23.48 9.15
N ILE A 15 -46.26 -24.64 9.34
CA ILE A 15 -45.53 -25.89 9.62
C ILE A 15 -44.90 -26.46 8.34
N ILE A 16 -45.57 -26.36 7.19
CA ILE A 16 -45.01 -26.80 5.90
C ILE A 16 -43.83 -25.92 5.47
N PHE A 17 -43.90 -24.61 5.74
CA PHE A 17 -42.80 -23.68 5.45
C PHE A 17 -41.56 -23.93 6.33
N PHE A 18 -41.76 -24.33 7.59
CA PHE A 18 -40.67 -24.65 8.51
C PHE A 18 -39.99 -25.98 8.17
N SER A 19 -40.75 -26.98 7.67
CA SER A 19 -40.18 -28.25 7.20
C SER A 19 -39.42 -28.13 5.87
N ILE A 20 -39.83 -27.22 4.98
CA ILE A 20 -39.09 -26.93 3.74
C ILE A 20 -37.81 -26.14 4.05
N MET A 21 -37.83 -25.19 4.99
CA MET A 21 -36.61 -24.49 5.45
C MET A 21 -35.62 -25.39 6.18
N MET A 22 -36.10 -26.38 6.95
CA MET A 22 -35.24 -27.36 7.62
C MET A 22 -34.65 -28.38 6.63
N ALA A 23 -35.38 -28.73 5.57
CA ALA A 23 -34.84 -29.52 4.46
C ALA A 23 -33.84 -28.73 3.62
N PHE A 24 -34.07 -27.43 3.39
CA PHE A 24 -33.15 -26.54 2.68
C PHE A 24 -31.84 -26.32 3.46
N SER A 25 -31.91 -26.30 4.79
CA SER A 25 -30.75 -26.22 5.67
C SER A 25 -29.91 -27.51 5.72
N LEU A 26 -30.45 -28.67 5.35
CA LEU A 26 -29.68 -29.93 5.31
C LEU A 26 -29.00 -30.18 3.97
N THR A 27 -29.46 -29.55 2.88
CA THR A 27 -28.80 -29.61 1.57
C THR A 27 -27.65 -28.61 1.41
N MET A 28 -27.47 -27.68 2.36
CA MET A 28 -26.34 -26.73 2.41
C MET A 28 -25.20 -27.22 3.33
N PHE A 29 -25.08 -28.53 3.55
CA PHE A 29 -23.75 -29.10 3.81
C PHE A 29 -23.10 -29.26 2.43
N GLY A 30 -22.30 -28.25 2.07
CA GLY A 30 -21.53 -28.23 0.84
C GLY A 30 -20.79 -29.55 0.66
N GLN A 31 -20.74 -30.05 -0.57
CA GLN A 31 -19.71 -31.02 -0.91
C GLN A 31 -18.38 -30.33 -0.60
N SER A 32 -17.63 -30.87 0.36
CA SER A 32 -16.31 -30.35 0.64
C SER A 32 -15.45 -30.63 -0.59
N GLU A 33 -15.03 -29.58 -1.27
CA GLU A 33 -13.89 -29.72 -2.17
C GLU A 33 -12.70 -30.07 -1.29
N ASN A 34 -12.24 -31.32 -1.37
CA ASN A 34 -11.08 -31.81 -0.62
C ASN A 34 -9.80 -31.72 -1.48
N HIS A 35 -9.75 -30.82 -2.43
CA HIS A 35 -8.70 -30.77 -3.44
C HIS A 35 -8.25 -29.35 -3.72
N ILE A 36 -6.97 -29.06 -3.49
CA ILE A 36 -6.34 -27.77 -3.80
C ILE A 36 -5.45 -27.93 -5.02
N ARG A 37 -5.56 -27.02 -5.98
CA ARG A 37 -4.59 -26.90 -7.07
C ARG A 37 -3.57 -25.84 -6.70
N LEU A 38 -2.30 -26.24 -6.59
CA LEU A 38 -1.19 -25.34 -6.32
C LEU A 38 -0.19 -25.42 -7.46
N SER A 39 0.04 -24.31 -8.13
CA SER A 39 1.08 -24.17 -9.15
C SER A 39 2.27 -23.38 -8.62
N ALA A 40 3.45 -23.62 -9.18
CA ALA A 40 4.66 -22.87 -8.85
C ALA A 40 5.37 -22.42 -10.12
N ALA A 41 5.80 -21.15 -10.12
CA ALA A 41 6.73 -20.63 -11.12
C ALA A 41 8.12 -21.27 -10.95
N PRO A 42 8.97 -21.23 -12.00
CA PRO A 42 10.31 -21.79 -11.93
C PRO A 42 11.13 -21.20 -10.77
N GLY A 43 11.75 -22.06 -9.97
CA GLY A 43 12.50 -21.72 -8.76
C GLY A 43 11.69 -21.76 -7.46
N LEU A 44 10.37 -21.99 -7.52
CA LEU A 44 9.48 -22.07 -6.35
C LEU A 44 8.88 -23.47 -6.13
N GLU A 45 9.29 -24.46 -6.94
CA GLU A 45 8.68 -25.80 -6.96
C GLU A 45 8.90 -26.57 -5.67
N GLN A 46 10.11 -26.48 -5.10
CA GLN A 46 10.43 -27.13 -3.83
C GLN A 46 9.64 -26.49 -2.67
N LEU A 47 9.54 -25.16 -2.67
CA LEU A 47 8.73 -24.43 -1.68
C LEU A 47 7.26 -24.87 -1.73
N ALA A 48 6.68 -24.94 -2.93
CA ALA A 48 5.31 -25.39 -3.13
C ALA A 48 5.11 -26.83 -2.62
N THR A 49 6.09 -27.69 -2.89
CA THR A 49 6.09 -29.09 -2.43
C THR A 49 6.12 -29.18 -0.91
N ASP A 50 7.01 -28.43 -0.26
CA ASP A 50 7.16 -28.48 1.20
C ASP A 50 5.95 -27.86 1.92
N LEU A 51 5.40 -26.76 1.40
CA LEU A 51 4.18 -26.16 1.92
C LEU A 51 2.97 -27.10 1.78
N ALA A 52 2.84 -27.77 0.64
CA ALA A 52 1.78 -28.76 0.42
C ALA A 52 1.93 -29.98 1.34
N ASN A 53 3.15 -30.46 1.53
CA ASN A 53 3.44 -31.59 2.41
C ASN A 53 3.16 -31.25 3.88
N ASP A 54 3.56 -30.08 4.36
CA ASP A 54 3.23 -29.63 5.72
C ASP A 54 1.71 -29.58 5.93
N TYR A 55 0.98 -28.97 5.00
CA TYR A 55 -0.46 -28.85 5.09
C TYR A 55 -1.18 -30.20 5.08
N THR A 56 -0.83 -31.07 4.14
CA THR A 56 -1.45 -32.41 4.01
C THR A 56 -1.05 -33.37 5.14
N SER A 57 0.08 -33.16 5.81
CA SER A 57 0.48 -33.96 6.96
C SER A 57 -0.45 -33.80 8.16
N ILE A 58 -1.10 -32.64 8.27
CA ILE A 58 -2.05 -32.31 9.34
C ILE A 58 -3.48 -32.53 8.87
N ASN A 59 -3.75 -32.26 7.58
CA ASN A 59 -5.05 -32.40 6.95
C ASN A 59 -5.09 -33.58 5.97
N SER A 60 -5.02 -34.81 6.49
CA SER A 60 -4.86 -36.03 5.68
C SER A 60 -6.00 -36.35 4.71
N GLU A 61 -7.16 -35.71 4.87
CA GLU A 61 -8.32 -35.86 3.98
C GLU A 61 -8.27 -34.92 2.77
N ILE A 62 -7.37 -33.93 2.79
CA ILE A 62 -7.19 -32.94 1.73
C ILE A 62 -6.06 -33.39 0.79
N GLN A 63 -6.28 -33.26 -0.51
CA GLN A 63 -5.29 -33.51 -1.54
C GLN A 63 -4.80 -32.18 -2.13
N VAL A 64 -3.49 -32.02 -2.30
CA VAL A 64 -2.92 -30.85 -3.00
C VAL A 64 -2.25 -31.35 -4.28
N SER A 65 -2.77 -30.97 -5.44
CA SER A 65 -2.13 -31.27 -6.72
C SER A 65 -1.13 -30.18 -7.08
N LEU A 66 0.13 -30.56 -7.27
CA LEU A 66 1.21 -29.66 -7.63
C LEU A 66 1.40 -29.63 -9.15
N SER A 67 1.56 -28.43 -9.70
CA SER A 67 1.91 -28.21 -11.11
C SER A 67 3.00 -27.16 -11.26
N VAL A 68 3.77 -27.24 -12.33
CA VAL A 68 4.74 -26.20 -12.69
C VAL A 68 4.09 -25.30 -13.73
N SER A 69 4.02 -24.00 -13.43
CA SER A 69 3.65 -22.99 -14.41
C SER A 69 4.90 -22.42 -15.06
N ASP A 70 4.79 -21.83 -16.24
CA ASP A 70 5.86 -21.00 -16.79
C ASP A 70 6.01 -19.67 -16.02
N GLY A 71 5.18 -19.46 -14.99
CA GLY A 71 5.06 -18.24 -14.22
C GLY A 71 4.47 -17.07 -15.00
N VAL A 72 4.19 -17.21 -16.30
CA VAL A 72 3.67 -16.15 -17.17
C VAL A 72 2.17 -16.35 -17.40
N LYS A 73 1.69 -17.59 -17.52
CA LYS A 73 0.27 -17.88 -17.69
C LYS A 73 -0.34 -18.34 -16.37
N PRO A 74 -1.37 -17.65 -15.86
CA PRO A 74 -2.12 -18.11 -14.70
C PRO A 74 -2.71 -19.50 -14.96
N ILE A 75 -2.67 -20.36 -13.94
CA ILE A 75 -3.37 -21.64 -13.92
C ILE A 75 -4.50 -21.52 -12.90
N GLU A 76 -5.62 -22.21 -13.15
CA GLU A 76 -6.74 -22.31 -12.21
C GLU A 76 -6.28 -22.80 -10.82
N GLY A 77 -6.82 -22.20 -9.75
CA GLY A 77 -6.38 -22.39 -8.37
C GLY A 77 -5.27 -21.44 -7.93
N LEU A 78 -4.49 -21.88 -6.93
CA LEU A 78 -3.45 -21.09 -6.30
C LEU A 78 -2.13 -21.17 -7.09
N ASN A 79 -1.44 -20.05 -7.25
CA ASN A 79 -0.18 -19.96 -8.01
C ASN A 79 0.88 -19.22 -7.19
N LEU A 80 2.06 -19.84 -7.03
CA LEU A 80 3.25 -19.21 -6.43
C LEU A 80 4.10 -18.57 -7.53
N VAL A 81 4.28 -17.25 -7.46
CA VAL A 81 4.95 -16.47 -8.51
C VAL A 81 5.84 -15.37 -7.95
N TYR A 82 6.85 -14.95 -8.72
CA TYR A 82 7.62 -13.74 -8.43
C TYR A 82 6.88 -12.47 -8.92
N THR A 83 7.10 -11.33 -8.27
CA THR A 83 6.46 -10.04 -8.66
C THR A 83 6.73 -9.59 -10.09
N ASP A 84 7.89 -9.89 -10.65
CA ASP A 84 8.20 -9.48 -12.02
C ASP A 84 7.27 -10.18 -13.03
N ASN A 85 6.83 -11.38 -12.69
CA ASN A 85 5.85 -12.12 -13.48
C ASN A 85 4.44 -11.52 -13.31
N LEU A 86 4.10 -11.10 -12.10
CA LEU A 86 2.84 -10.39 -11.82
C LEU A 86 2.72 -9.10 -12.60
N ARG A 87 3.77 -8.29 -12.69
CA ARG A 87 3.75 -7.03 -13.45
C ARG A 87 3.49 -7.23 -14.94
N LYS A 88 3.88 -8.37 -15.51
CA LYS A 88 3.62 -8.70 -16.92
C LYS A 88 2.15 -9.07 -17.16
N GLN A 89 1.37 -9.35 -16.11
CA GLN A 89 0.05 -9.99 -16.16
C GLN A 89 -0.88 -9.56 -15.01
N SER A 90 -0.79 -8.32 -14.54
CA SER A 90 -1.49 -7.87 -13.33
C SER A 90 -3.00 -8.02 -13.43
N ASP A 91 -3.55 -7.89 -14.64
CA ASP A 91 -4.98 -7.94 -14.90
C ASP A 91 -5.52 -9.38 -14.94
N SER A 92 -4.63 -10.38 -14.90
CA SER A 92 -4.97 -11.80 -15.04
C SER A 92 -5.21 -12.52 -13.71
N TYR A 93 -4.97 -11.86 -12.57
CA TYR A 93 -5.17 -12.41 -11.23
C TYR A 93 -6.25 -11.62 -10.49
N ALA A 94 -7.14 -12.32 -9.80
CA ALA A 94 -8.22 -11.71 -9.03
C ALA A 94 -7.71 -11.11 -7.71
N TRP A 95 -6.74 -11.77 -7.08
CA TRP A 95 -6.07 -11.27 -5.88
C TRP A 95 -4.63 -11.76 -5.81
N GLN A 96 -3.82 -11.07 -5.01
CA GLN A 96 -2.43 -11.41 -4.75
C GLN A 96 -2.06 -11.15 -3.30
N LEU A 97 -1.19 -11.98 -2.75
CA LEU A 97 -0.69 -11.83 -1.40
C LEU A 97 0.82 -12.10 -1.36
N LEU A 98 1.57 -11.17 -0.77
CA LEU A 98 3.00 -11.32 -0.54
C LEU A 98 3.24 -12.38 0.56
N ILE A 99 4.09 -13.38 0.28
CA ILE A 99 4.35 -14.49 1.22
C ILE A 99 5.81 -14.58 1.68
N GLY A 100 6.74 -14.00 0.92
CA GLY A 100 8.16 -14.03 1.22
C GLY A 100 8.99 -13.26 0.20
N ARG A 101 10.30 -13.31 0.35
CA ARG A 101 11.25 -12.60 -0.51
C ARG A 101 12.45 -13.46 -0.87
N ASP A 102 13.12 -13.07 -1.93
CA ASP A 102 14.42 -13.56 -2.39
C ASP A 102 15.20 -12.38 -2.98
N ALA A 103 16.41 -12.60 -3.46
CA ALA A 103 17.20 -11.59 -4.14
C ALA A 103 18.16 -12.22 -5.13
N ILE A 104 18.36 -11.55 -6.26
CA ILE A 104 19.48 -11.84 -7.15
C ILE A 104 20.75 -11.31 -6.47
N VAL A 105 21.72 -12.17 -6.25
CA VAL A 105 22.98 -11.85 -5.57
C VAL A 105 24.18 -12.24 -6.42
N PRO A 106 25.24 -11.40 -6.47
CA PRO A 106 26.52 -11.83 -7.01
C PRO A 106 27.22 -12.75 -6.00
N VAL A 107 27.88 -13.77 -6.52
CA VAL A 107 28.56 -14.80 -5.74
C VAL A 107 29.96 -15.03 -6.29
N ILE A 108 30.88 -15.32 -5.39
CA ILE A 108 32.29 -15.49 -5.75
C ILE A 108 32.87 -16.69 -5.00
N ASN A 109 33.74 -17.42 -5.69
CA ASN A 109 34.55 -18.47 -5.08
C ASN A 109 35.57 -17.83 -4.13
N THR A 110 35.67 -18.30 -2.88
CA THR A 110 36.59 -17.74 -1.88
C THR A 110 38.06 -17.92 -2.24
N THR A 111 38.36 -18.82 -3.19
CA THR A 111 39.70 -19.04 -3.76
C THR A 111 40.00 -18.14 -4.97
N ASN A 112 39.07 -17.25 -5.37
CA ASN A 112 39.30 -16.29 -6.45
C ASN A 112 40.50 -15.39 -6.11
N PRO A 113 41.50 -15.23 -7.00
CA PRO A 113 42.69 -14.42 -6.73
C PRO A 113 42.41 -12.97 -6.34
N LYS A 114 41.24 -12.44 -6.75
CA LYS A 114 40.78 -11.07 -6.49
C LYS A 114 39.75 -11.00 -5.35
N PHE A 115 39.49 -12.09 -4.63
CA PHE A 115 38.48 -12.17 -3.58
C PHE A 115 38.58 -11.02 -2.56
N GLY A 116 39.76 -10.81 -1.95
CA GLY A 116 39.95 -9.74 -0.96
C GLY A 116 39.68 -8.34 -1.51
N MET A 117 40.20 -8.05 -2.71
CA MET A 117 39.93 -6.79 -3.42
C MET A 117 38.43 -6.58 -3.63
N TYR A 118 37.72 -7.63 -4.05
CA TYR A 118 36.29 -7.59 -4.29
C TYR A 118 35.45 -7.41 -3.02
N MET A 119 35.88 -7.99 -1.89
CA MET A 119 35.22 -7.77 -0.59
C MET A 119 35.42 -6.35 -0.07
N GLU A 120 36.57 -5.73 -0.33
CA GLU A 120 36.84 -4.35 0.07
C GLU A 120 36.19 -3.31 -0.85
N GLN A 121 36.17 -3.57 -2.15
CA GLN A 121 35.73 -2.59 -3.17
C GLN A 121 34.30 -2.80 -3.65
N GLY A 122 33.77 -4.01 -3.54
CA GLY A 122 32.49 -4.39 -4.14
C GLY A 122 32.49 -4.45 -5.67
N LEU A 123 31.32 -4.80 -6.20
CA LEU A 123 30.96 -4.65 -7.60
C LEU A 123 30.08 -3.41 -7.76
N SER A 124 30.61 -2.39 -8.42
CA SER A 124 29.79 -1.25 -8.79
C SER A 124 28.97 -1.54 -10.05
N PHE A 125 27.90 -0.76 -10.24
CA PHE A 125 27.08 -0.80 -11.45
C PHE A 125 27.94 -0.74 -12.73
N GLN A 126 28.87 0.21 -12.79
CA GLN A 126 29.76 0.41 -13.93
C GLN A 126 30.61 -0.83 -14.21
N LYS A 127 31.18 -1.43 -13.17
CA LYS A 127 32.05 -2.60 -13.28
C LYS A 127 31.29 -3.82 -13.80
N ILE A 128 30.04 -4.01 -13.37
CA ILE A 128 29.16 -5.08 -13.88
C ILE A 128 28.88 -4.85 -15.37
N THR A 129 28.52 -3.63 -15.78
CA THR A 129 28.30 -3.29 -17.19
C THR A 129 29.54 -3.54 -18.04
N GLU A 130 30.72 -3.11 -17.58
CA GLU A 130 31.99 -3.35 -18.28
C GLU A 130 32.26 -4.85 -18.47
N MET A 131 32.08 -5.65 -17.41
CA MET A 131 32.25 -7.10 -17.48
C MET A 131 31.27 -7.77 -18.44
N ILE A 132 30.05 -7.24 -18.59
CA ILE A 132 29.07 -7.77 -19.54
C ILE A 132 29.50 -7.52 -20.98
N THR A 133 30.00 -6.32 -21.27
CA THR A 133 30.40 -5.93 -22.62
C THR A 133 31.76 -6.49 -23.07
N ALA A 134 32.53 -7.11 -22.17
CA ALA A 134 33.83 -7.67 -22.49
C ALA A 134 33.74 -8.93 -23.37
N GLU A 135 34.66 -9.06 -24.34
CA GLU A 135 34.72 -10.24 -25.24
C GLU A 135 34.83 -11.56 -24.46
N ASN A 136 35.64 -11.57 -23.40
CA ASN A 136 35.78 -12.68 -22.48
C ASN A 136 35.18 -12.31 -21.12
N SER A 137 33.84 -12.20 -21.07
CA SER A 137 33.16 -11.94 -19.81
C SER A 137 33.47 -13.01 -18.77
N VAL A 138 33.68 -12.56 -17.54
CA VAL A 138 33.88 -13.41 -16.37
C VAL A 138 32.59 -13.58 -15.55
N LEU A 139 31.43 -13.28 -16.15
CA LEU A 139 30.13 -13.43 -15.50
C LEU A 139 29.40 -14.68 -15.96
N CYS A 140 28.73 -15.36 -15.03
CA CYS A 140 27.75 -16.39 -15.35
C CYS A 140 26.50 -16.28 -14.48
N PHE A 141 25.40 -16.88 -14.94
CA PHE A 141 24.07 -16.73 -14.35
C PHE A 141 23.46 -18.11 -14.09
N SER A 142 22.86 -18.31 -12.91
CA SER A 142 22.27 -19.60 -12.54
C SER A 142 21.12 -20.00 -13.46
N ASP A 143 20.29 -19.04 -13.87
CA ASP A 143 19.13 -19.25 -14.71
C ASP A 143 18.74 -17.98 -15.51
N VAL A 144 17.69 -18.11 -16.33
CA VAL A 144 17.17 -17.03 -17.18
C VAL A 144 16.52 -15.89 -16.42
N ASN A 145 15.86 -16.16 -15.28
CA ASN A 145 15.22 -15.13 -14.46
C ASN A 145 16.25 -14.22 -13.81
N VAL A 146 17.39 -14.79 -13.40
CA VAL A 146 18.54 -14.05 -12.89
C VAL A 146 19.14 -13.16 -13.97
N LEU A 147 19.30 -13.68 -15.19
CA LEU A 147 19.79 -12.89 -16.33
C LEU A 147 18.85 -11.73 -16.68
N ASP A 148 17.54 -11.99 -16.77
CA ASP A 148 16.52 -10.98 -17.06
C ASP A 148 16.48 -9.92 -15.95
N GLY A 149 16.56 -10.35 -14.69
CA GLY A 149 16.56 -9.47 -13.55
C GLY A 149 17.78 -8.56 -13.48
N LEU A 150 18.96 -9.08 -13.82
CA LEU A 150 20.16 -8.27 -13.92
C LEU A 150 20.09 -7.30 -15.10
N SER A 151 19.53 -7.73 -16.24
CA SER A 151 19.30 -6.86 -17.40
C SER A 151 18.43 -5.66 -17.04
N ALA A 152 17.35 -5.90 -16.29
CA ALA A 152 16.48 -4.85 -15.78
C ALA A 152 17.20 -3.92 -14.79
N TYR A 153 18.03 -4.46 -13.89
CA TYR A 153 18.85 -3.64 -12.97
C TYR A 153 19.81 -2.73 -13.73
N LEU A 154 20.45 -3.24 -14.78
CA LEU A 154 21.44 -2.52 -15.57
C LEU A 154 20.84 -1.61 -16.66
N ASN A 155 19.52 -1.67 -16.84
CA ASN A 155 18.81 -0.99 -17.92
C ASN A 155 19.38 -1.33 -19.31
N ILE A 156 19.63 -2.62 -19.56
CA ILE A 156 20.14 -3.15 -20.84
C ILE A 156 19.01 -3.90 -21.54
N GLU A 157 18.67 -3.51 -22.77
CA GLU A 157 17.57 -4.12 -23.53
C GLU A 157 17.85 -5.57 -23.96
N ALA A 158 19.12 -5.91 -24.24
CA ALA A 158 19.52 -7.26 -24.62
C ALA A 158 20.93 -7.59 -24.12
N MET A 159 21.05 -8.68 -23.38
CA MET A 159 22.34 -9.24 -23.00
C MET A 159 23.09 -9.79 -24.23
N PRO A 160 24.43 -9.76 -24.23
CA PRO A 160 25.23 -10.37 -25.28
C PRO A 160 24.84 -11.84 -25.53
N LEU A 161 24.71 -12.24 -26.80
CA LEU A 161 24.24 -13.59 -27.21
C LEU A 161 25.10 -14.76 -26.70
N ASN A 162 26.35 -14.49 -26.34
CA ASN A 162 27.28 -15.47 -25.76
C ASN A 162 27.04 -15.71 -24.26
N MET A 163 26.24 -14.88 -23.59
CA MET A 163 25.86 -15.07 -22.20
C MET A 163 24.63 -15.96 -22.10
N LYS A 164 24.86 -17.27 -21.91
CA LYS A 164 23.79 -18.23 -21.65
C LYS A 164 23.74 -18.58 -20.17
N PRO A 165 22.56 -18.54 -19.55
CA PRO A 165 22.40 -19.01 -18.19
C PRO A 165 22.60 -20.53 -18.13
N PHE A 166 22.92 -21.02 -16.94
CA PHE A 166 22.95 -22.46 -16.69
C PHE A 166 21.53 -23.04 -16.65
N VAL A 167 21.43 -24.35 -16.87
CA VAL A 167 20.16 -25.08 -16.79
C VAL A 167 19.93 -25.64 -15.40
N SER A 168 21.02 -25.91 -14.65
CA SER A 168 20.95 -26.47 -13.30
C SER A 168 21.86 -25.72 -12.34
N LYS A 169 21.41 -25.60 -11.09
CA LYS A 169 22.16 -25.07 -9.96
C LYS A 169 23.49 -25.80 -9.75
N SER A 170 23.51 -27.13 -9.91
CA SER A 170 24.73 -27.94 -9.75
C SER A 170 25.79 -27.62 -10.80
N ASP A 171 25.38 -27.40 -12.05
CA ASP A 171 26.32 -27.06 -13.14
C ASP A 171 26.88 -25.66 -12.94
N PHE A 172 26.04 -24.71 -12.50
CA PHE A 172 26.45 -23.35 -12.16
C PHE A 172 27.55 -23.32 -11.09
N PHE A 173 27.33 -23.95 -9.94
CA PHE A 173 28.35 -23.99 -8.88
C PHE A 173 29.58 -24.82 -9.27
N SER A 174 29.42 -25.88 -10.07
CA SER A 174 30.55 -26.65 -10.60
C SER A 174 31.42 -25.79 -11.52
N ASN A 175 30.83 -24.93 -12.35
CA ASN A 175 31.56 -23.99 -13.20
C ASN A 175 32.32 -22.95 -12.38
N LEU A 176 31.68 -22.34 -11.37
CA LEU A 176 32.34 -21.39 -10.47
C LEU A 176 33.48 -22.02 -9.66
N LYS A 177 33.38 -23.32 -9.37
CA LYS A 177 34.45 -24.07 -8.70
C LYS A 177 35.64 -24.33 -9.62
N ASN A 178 35.37 -24.67 -10.89
CA ASN A 178 36.39 -25.05 -11.87
C ASN A 178 37.10 -23.84 -12.50
N ASN A 179 36.48 -22.67 -12.49
CA ASN A 179 37.07 -21.43 -12.99
C ASN A 179 37.02 -20.34 -11.91
N ASN A 180 38.13 -20.19 -11.19
CA ASN A 180 38.24 -19.28 -10.04
C ASN A 180 38.33 -17.80 -10.41
N GLU A 181 38.29 -17.42 -11.70
CA GLU A 181 38.21 -16.02 -12.11
C GLU A 181 36.77 -15.53 -12.32
N ILE A 182 35.81 -16.46 -12.40
CA ILE A 182 34.40 -16.15 -12.68
C ILE A 182 33.70 -15.62 -11.42
N ILE A 183 32.79 -14.68 -11.65
CA ILE A 183 31.77 -14.22 -10.71
C ILE A 183 30.42 -14.74 -11.20
N GLY A 184 29.67 -15.37 -10.30
CA GLY A 184 28.32 -15.83 -10.58
C GLY A 184 27.28 -14.80 -10.15
N PHE A 185 26.11 -14.85 -10.75
CA PHE A 185 24.88 -14.31 -10.20
C PHE A 185 23.88 -15.44 -10.05
N CYS A 186 23.22 -15.53 -8.90
CA CYS A 186 22.16 -16.50 -8.63
C CYS A 186 21.11 -15.89 -7.70
N MET A 187 20.05 -16.63 -7.41
CA MET A 187 19.13 -16.25 -6.32
C MET A 187 19.83 -16.43 -4.96
N LEU A 188 19.40 -15.74 -3.91
CA LEU A 188 19.96 -15.91 -2.57
C LEU A 188 19.70 -17.35 -2.11
N SER A 189 18.48 -17.84 -2.32
CA SER A 189 18.09 -19.23 -2.07
C SER A 189 19.00 -20.26 -2.77
N ASP A 190 19.63 -19.91 -3.89
CA ASP A 190 20.56 -20.80 -4.58
C ASP A 190 21.90 -20.97 -3.84
N ILE A 191 22.38 -19.97 -3.10
CA ILE A 191 23.67 -20.06 -2.39
C ILE A 191 23.50 -20.52 -0.94
N LEU A 192 22.29 -20.88 -0.50
CA LEU A 192 22.05 -21.36 0.86
C LEU A 192 21.98 -22.88 0.96
N ASN A 193 22.55 -23.39 2.05
CA ASN A 193 22.31 -24.73 2.56
C ASN A 193 21.05 -24.73 3.44
N ALA A 194 20.55 -25.92 3.78
CA ALA A 194 19.36 -26.07 4.63
C ALA A 194 19.49 -25.41 6.02
N ASP A 195 20.72 -25.26 6.53
CA ASP A 195 21.02 -24.60 7.81
C ASP A 195 21.26 -23.08 7.69
N GLN A 196 20.93 -22.49 6.53
CA GLN A 196 21.14 -21.07 6.20
C GLN A 196 22.62 -20.65 6.11
N SER A 197 23.56 -21.59 6.12
CA SER A 197 24.95 -21.29 5.76
C SER A 197 25.10 -21.14 4.25
N PHE A 198 26.10 -20.37 3.81
CA PHE A 198 26.44 -20.30 2.39
C PHE A 198 27.06 -21.62 1.92
N VAL A 199 26.85 -21.99 0.65
CA VAL A 199 27.51 -23.14 0.02
C VAL A 199 29.02 -23.06 0.21
N ASP A 200 29.63 -24.16 0.67
CA ASP A 200 31.05 -24.23 1.00
C ASP A 200 31.95 -23.72 -0.13
N GLY A 201 32.86 -22.80 0.21
CA GLY A 201 33.81 -22.21 -0.73
C GLY A 201 33.24 -21.07 -1.57
N PHE A 202 32.01 -20.64 -1.31
CA PHE A 202 31.40 -19.47 -1.93
C PHE A 202 30.99 -18.43 -0.89
N ALA A 203 30.97 -17.17 -1.30
CA ALA A 203 30.46 -16.06 -0.50
C ALA A 203 29.64 -15.12 -1.37
N LEU A 204 28.75 -14.37 -0.73
CA LEU A 204 28.11 -13.22 -1.36
C LEU A 204 29.17 -12.15 -1.64
N LEU A 205 29.09 -11.57 -2.83
CA LEU A 205 29.97 -10.51 -3.27
C LEU A 205 29.30 -9.14 -3.03
N PRO A 206 29.91 -8.20 -2.30
CA PRO A 206 29.27 -6.91 -2.06
C PRO A 206 29.01 -6.11 -3.33
N ILE A 207 27.92 -5.35 -3.36
CA ILE A 207 27.63 -4.35 -4.40
C ILE A 207 28.01 -2.98 -3.85
N ASP A 208 28.87 -2.28 -4.59
CA ASP A 208 29.19 -0.88 -4.35
C ASP A 208 28.08 -0.03 -4.98
N ARG A 209 27.18 0.49 -4.15
CA ARG A 209 25.97 1.19 -4.59
C ARG A 209 26.26 2.64 -4.96
N ASN A 210 27.19 3.28 -4.27
CA ASN A 210 27.51 4.69 -4.49
C ASN A 210 28.68 4.89 -5.48
N ASN A 211 29.28 3.80 -5.97
CA ASN A 211 30.37 3.76 -6.94
C ASN A 211 31.63 4.50 -6.44
N ASN A 212 31.90 4.45 -5.13
CA ASN A 212 33.09 5.06 -4.53
C ASN A 212 34.31 4.11 -4.53
N GLY A 213 34.14 2.86 -4.97
CA GLY A 213 35.16 1.83 -5.02
C GLY A 213 35.51 1.22 -3.66
N ARG A 214 34.64 1.36 -2.65
CA ARG A 214 34.84 0.85 -1.30
C ARG A 214 33.53 0.53 -0.58
N ILE A 215 33.42 -0.67 -0.06
CA ILE A 215 32.31 -1.07 0.82
C ILE A 215 32.43 -0.37 2.18
N GLU A 216 31.42 0.43 2.49
CA GLU A 216 31.29 1.12 3.77
C GLU A 216 30.34 0.36 4.72
N SER A 217 30.24 0.78 5.98
CA SER A 217 29.31 0.19 6.94
C SER A 217 27.85 0.24 6.48
N ALA A 218 27.51 1.16 5.59
CA ALA A 218 26.20 1.30 4.94
C ALA A 218 25.95 0.24 3.84
N GLU A 219 26.98 -0.49 3.42
CA GLU A 219 26.93 -1.55 2.39
C GLU A 219 27.40 -2.91 2.92
N ASP A 220 28.07 -2.95 4.08
CA ASP A 220 28.58 -4.17 4.69
C ASP A 220 27.49 -4.97 5.41
N PHE A 221 26.70 -5.72 4.64
CA PHE A 221 25.64 -6.62 5.14
C PHE A 221 25.66 -8.01 4.51
N TYR A 222 26.76 -8.38 3.86
CA TYR A 222 26.89 -9.63 3.08
C TYR A 222 27.44 -10.82 3.88
N GLY A 223 27.81 -10.61 5.15
CA GLY A 223 28.47 -11.61 5.98
C GLY A 223 27.55 -12.73 6.51
N SER A 224 26.23 -12.51 6.54
CA SER A 224 25.26 -13.53 6.95
C SER A 224 23.91 -13.31 6.27
N VAL A 225 23.10 -14.37 6.19
CA VAL A 225 21.73 -14.31 5.64
C VAL A 225 20.85 -13.36 6.45
N GLU A 226 20.98 -13.36 7.78
CA GLU A 226 20.19 -12.50 8.66
C GLU A 226 20.48 -11.01 8.39
N THR A 227 21.77 -10.63 8.33
CA THR A 227 22.16 -9.24 8.04
C THR A 227 21.72 -8.83 6.64
N PHE A 228 21.84 -9.73 5.66
CA PHE A 228 21.43 -9.49 4.29
C PHE A 228 19.90 -9.35 4.16
N ALA A 229 19.13 -10.22 4.80
CA ALA A 229 17.67 -10.15 4.87
C ALA A 229 17.23 -8.81 5.45
N ASN A 230 17.82 -8.38 6.57
CA ASN A 230 17.55 -7.05 7.14
C ASN A 230 17.86 -5.91 6.16
N ALA A 231 18.93 -6.01 5.37
CA ALA A 231 19.26 -5.02 4.36
C ALA A 231 18.26 -4.99 3.19
N LEU A 232 17.69 -6.14 2.80
CA LEU A 232 16.55 -6.18 1.86
C LEU A 232 15.34 -5.45 2.43
N TRP A 233 15.05 -5.66 3.72
CA TRP A 233 13.92 -5.04 4.42
C TRP A 233 13.99 -3.52 4.46
N VAL A 234 15.13 -2.98 4.85
CA VAL A 234 15.30 -1.53 5.01
C VAL A 234 15.67 -0.81 3.70
N GLY A 235 15.65 -1.51 2.55
CA GLY A 235 15.98 -0.93 1.24
C GLY A 235 17.47 -0.60 1.04
N ARG A 236 18.36 -1.24 1.81
CA ARG A 236 19.81 -1.10 1.69
C ARG A 236 20.41 -1.95 0.56
N TYR A 237 19.71 -2.98 0.08
CA TYR A 237 20.05 -3.69 -1.16
C TYR A 237 19.31 -3.08 -2.37
N PRO A 238 19.87 -3.11 -3.60
CA PRO A 238 19.18 -2.58 -4.78
C PRO A 238 17.80 -3.23 -5.00
N LYS A 239 16.74 -2.40 -4.97
CA LYS A 239 15.35 -2.85 -5.06
C LYS A 239 15.06 -3.67 -6.32
N GLN A 240 15.72 -3.34 -7.44
CA GLN A 240 15.58 -4.02 -8.73
C GLN A 240 16.13 -5.45 -8.71
N LEU A 241 17.00 -5.78 -7.75
CA LEU A 241 17.55 -7.12 -7.56
C LEU A 241 16.79 -7.91 -6.48
N GLY A 242 15.98 -7.25 -5.66
CA GLY A 242 15.06 -7.91 -4.72
C GLY A 242 13.90 -8.56 -5.47
N ARG A 243 13.46 -9.73 -5.01
CA ARG A 243 12.34 -10.49 -5.58
C ARG A 243 11.32 -10.76 -4.50
N ASN A 244 10.09 -10.41 -4.76
CA ASN A 244 8.98 -10.71 -3.85
C ASN A 244 8.26 -11.96 -4.37
N ILE A 245 7.96 -12.89 -3.47
CA ILE A 245 7.22 -14.12 -3.74
C ILE A 245 5.78 -13.88 -3.32
N HIS A 246 4.85 -14.09 -4.26
CA HIS A 246 3.42 -13.94 -4.04
C HIS A 246 2.70 -15.27 -4.23
N ILE A 247 1.66 -15.46 -3.45
CA ILE A 247 0.59 -16.40 -3.76
C ILE A 247 -0.56 -15.62 -4.41
N VAL A 248 -1.06 -16.12 -5.53
CA VAL A 248 -2.06 -15.44 -6.36
C VAL A 248 -3.11 -16.44 -6.83
N SER A 249 -4.30 -15.96 -7.15
CA SER A 249 -5.35 -16.79 -7.75
C SER A 249 -6.02 -16.05 -8.91
N THR A 250 -6.49 -16.82 -9.89
CA THR A 250 -7.40 -16.34 -10.93
C THR A 250 -8.84 -16.21 -10.43
N GLU A 251 -9.14 -16.82 -9.29
CA GLU A 251 -10.48 -16.91 -8.71
C GLU A 251 -10.66 -15.83 -7.63
N ILE A 252 -11.83 -15.17 -7.65
CA ILE A 252 -12.15 -14.08 -6.73
C ILE A 252 -12.33 -14.62 -5.31
N GLU A 253 -13.16 -15.63 -5.14
CA GLU A 253 -13.42 -16.27 -3.84
C GLU A 253 -12.45 -17.44 -3.64
N MET A 254 -11.82 -17.54 -2.46
CA MET A 254 -11.08 -18.74 -2.05
C MET A 254 -12.01 -19.74 -1.39
N SER A 255 -11.81 -21.03 -1.66
CA SER A 255 -12.41 -22.08 -0.84
C SER A 255 -11.91 -22.00 0.61
N THR A 256 -12.67 -22.60 1.54
CA THR A 256 -12.28 -22.64 2.95
C THR A 256 -10.91 -23.30 3.15
N ILE A 257 -10.61 -24.36 2.40
CA ILE A 257 -9.34 -25.10 2.51
C ILE A 257 -8.17 -24.34 1.86
N GLU A 258 -8.41 -23.53 0.83
CA GLU A 258 -7.39 -22.64 0.27
C GLU A 258 -7.09 -21.48 1.22
N THR A 259 -8.13 -20.90 1.82
CA THR A 259 -7.98 -19.83 2.82
C THR A 259 -7.16 -20.34 4.02
N GLU A 260 -7.42 -21.57 4.47
CA GLU A 260 -6.65 -22.21 5.54
C GLU A 260 -5.19 -22.43 5.13
N LEU A 261 -4.94 -22.99 3.94
CA LEU A 261 -3.57 -23.17 3.42
C LEU A 261 -2.82 -21.84 3.34
N VAL A 262 -3.42 -20.80 2.76
CA VAL A 262 -2.79 -19.48 2.59
C VAL A 262 -2.57 -18.79 3.94
N THR A 263 -3.52 -18.91 4.88
CA THR A 263 -3.35 -18.41 6.25
C THR A 263 -2.19 -19.10 6.94
N ARG A 264 -2.06 -20.42 6.77
CA ARG A 264 -0.95 -21.20 7.32
C ARG A 264 0.39 -20.80 6.72
N MET A 265 0.45 -20.49 5.42
CA MET A 265 1.65 -19.92 4.79
C MET A 265 2.12 -18.62 5.49
N MET A 266 1.19 -17.83 6.04
CA MET A 266 1.50 -16.55 6.71
C MET A 266 1.97 -16.72 8.15
N VAL A 267 1.63 -17.84 8.79
CA VAL A 267 1.91 -18.07 10.21
C VAL A 267 3.00 -19.12 10.36
N GLU A 268 2.67 -20.40 10.24
CA GLU A 268 3.62 -21.51 10.41
C GLU A 268 4.50 -21.75 9.18
N GLY A 269 3.99 -21.47 7.97
CA GLY A 269 4.70 -21.71 6.72
C GLY A 269 5.91 -20.80 6.47
N GLN A 270 6.12 -19.79 7.31
CA GLN A 270 7.29 -18.92 7.22
C GLN A 270 8.60 -19.65 7.57
N ASP A 271 8.55 -20.63 8.48
CA ASP A 271 9.72 -21.46 8.81
C ASP A 271 10.09 -22.36 7.63
N ILE A 272 9.10 -22.84 6.87
CA ILE A 272 9.28 -23.62 5.63
C ILE A 272 9.92 -22.77 4.55
N LEU A 273 9.49 -21.51 4.45
CA LEU A 273 10.04 -20.53 3.52
C LEU A 273 11.52 -20.26 3.81
N VAL A 274 11.88 -20.07 5.09
CA VAL A 274 13.28 -19.95 5.52
C VAL A 274 14.06 -21.23 5.24
N ALA A 275 13.52 -22.41 5.54
CA ALA A 275 14.18 -23.69 5.29
C ALA A 275 14.50 -23.91 3.79
N ASN A 276 13.70 -23.30 2.90
CA ASN A 276 13.93 -23.30 1.45
C ASN A 276 14.91 -22.20 0.98
N GLY A 277 15.48 -21.42 1.89
CA GLY A 277 16.48 -20.38 1.59
C GLY A 277 15.88 -19.01 1.24
N PHE A 278 14.58 -18.83 1.44
CA PHE A 278 13.90 -17.55 1.20
C PHE A 278 13.84 -16.70 2.47
N VAL A 279 13.59 -15.41 2.29
CA VAL A 279 13.47 -14.43 3.38
C VAL A 279 12.02 -14.32 3.84
N ALA A 280 11.77 -14.73 5.10
CA ALA A 280 10.46 -14.63 5.76
C ALA A 280 10.03 -13.19 5.99
N LEU A 281 8.71 -12.97 5.98
CA LEU A 281 8.06 -11.68 6.23
C LEU A 281 8.26 -11.17 7.66
N THR A 282 8.22 -9.85 7.81
CA THR A 282 8.21 -9.24 9.15
C THR A 282 6.90 -9.55 9.88
N SER A 283 6.91 -9.48 11.21
CA SER A 283 5.68 -9.65 12.01
C SER A 283 4.56 -8.70 11.60
N HIS A 284 4.90 -7.47 11.17
CA HIS A 284 3.92 -6.50 10.73
C HIS A 284 3.23 -6.93 9.43
N GLU A 285 3.98 -7.36 8.42
CA GLU A 285 3.38 -7.80 7.16
C GLU A 285 2.56 -9.07 7.30
N LYS A 286 2.99 -10.02 8.14
CA LYS A 286 2.20 -11.23 8.43
C LYS A 286 0.83 -10.85 8.99
N LEU A 287 0.78 -9.88 9.90
CA LEU A 287 -0.48 -9.39 10.49
C LEU A 287 -1.36 -8.70 9.45
N VAL A 288 -0.79 -7.87 8.58
CA VAL A 288 -1.54 -7.22 7.48
C VAL A 288 -2.08 -8.27 6.50
N ALA A 289 -1.26 -9.25 6.12
CA ALA A 289 -1.65 -10.32 5.22
C ALA A 289 -2.80 -11.17 5.79
N VAL A 290 -2.69 -11.63 7.04
CA VAL A 290 -3.75 -12.41 7.71
C VAL A 290 -5.03 -11.58 7.90
N ARG A 291 -4.92 -10.28 8.18
CA ARG A 291 -6.09 -9.39 8.26
C ARG A 291 -6.81 -9.29 6.93
N ASN A 292 -6.06 -9.13 5.83
CA ASN A 292 -6.64 -8.99 4.50
C ASN A 292 -7.31 -10.29 4.03
N LEU A 293 -6.78 -11.46 4.40
CA LEU A 293 -7.40 -12.77 4.13
C LEU A 293 -8.73 -12.98 4.85
N ASN A 294 -8.87 -12.42 6.06
CA ASN A 294 -10.04 -12.63 6.91
C ASN A 294 -11.04 -11.45 6.86
N ALA A 295 -10.82 -10.47 5.98
CA ALA A 295 -11.75 -9.37 5.81
C ALA A 295 -13.07 -9.92 5.26
N PRO A 296 -14.22 -9.72 5.93
CA PRO A 296 -15.50 -10.21 5.42
C PRO A 296 -15.81 -9.53 4.10
N GLU A 297 -15.81 -10.31 3.01
CA GLU A 297 -16.37 -9.86 1.75
C GLU A 297 -17.84 -9.48 1.98
N LEU A 298 -18.16 -8.19 1.90
CA LEU A 298 -19.54 -7.76 1.69
C LEU A 298 -19.94 -8.27 0.30
N LYS A 299 -20.52 -9.48 0.24
CA LYS A 299 -21.12 -10.02 -0.98
C LYS A 299 -22.13 -9.01 -1.51
N THR A 300 -21.76 -8.27 -2.55
CA THR A 300 -22.73 -7.55 -3.37
C THR A 300 -23.50 -8.61 -4.15
N VAL A 301 -24.76 -8.78 -3.78
CA VAL A 301 -25.74 -9.55 -4.55
C VAL A 301 -25.65 -9.09 -6.00
N SER A 302 -25.31 -10.00 -6.90
CA SER A 302 -25.43 -9.79 -8.34
C SER A 302 -26.87 -9.41 -8.66
N GLU A 303 -27.07 -8.22 -9.20
CA GLU A 303 -28.37 -7.75 -9.70
C GLU A 303 -28.82 -8.63 -10.86
N ASP A 304 -29.85 -9.45 -10.62
CA ASP A 304 -30.68 -10.01 -11.68
C ASP A 304 -32.15 -9.99 -11.20
N ASN A 305 -32.85 -8.87 -11.43
CA ASN A 305 -34.30 -8.81 -11.73
C ASN A 305 -34.77 -7.37 -12.05
N ASP A 306 -34.65 -6.98 -13.32
CA ASP A 306 -34.65 -5.58 -13.75
C ASP A 306 -36.00 -5.03 -14.26
N GLN A 307 -37.10 -5.24 -13.52
CA GLN A 307 -38.42 -4.72 -13.94
C GLN A 307 -39.29 -4.18 -12.79
N ALA A 308 -39.18 -4.73 -11.58
CA ALA A 308 -40.11 -4.40 -10.48
C ALA A 308 -39.80 -3.05 -9.82
N TRP A 309 -38.52 -2.70 -9.69
CA TRP A 309 -38.08 -1.49 -9.01
C TRP A 309 -38.35 -0.23 -9.85
N ILE A 310 -38.20 -0.32 -11.18
CA ILE A 310 -38.50 0.76 -12.14
C ILE A 310 -39.99 1.13 -12.06
N LEU A 311 -40.90 0.15 -11.95
CA LEU A 311 -42.34 0.41 -11.84
C LEU A 311 -42.70 1.13 -10.53
N LEU A 312 -42.05 0.75 -9.42
CA LEU A 312 -42.18 1.43 -8.12
C LEU A 312 -41.67 2.87 -8.19
N LEU A 313 -40.56 3.10 -8.89
CA LEU A 313 -39.96 4.42 -9.04
C LEU A 313 -40.87 5.36 -9.85
N VAL A 314 -41.47 4.86 -10.95
CA VAL A 314 -42.42 5.63 -11.77
C VAL A 314 -43.71 5.96 -11.01
N ILE A 315 -44.26 5.02 -10.24
CA ILE A 315 -45.46 5.27 -9.40
C ILE A 315 -45.15 6.30 -8.32
N THR A 316 -43.96 6.23 -7.74
CA THR A 316 -43.53 7.16 -6.67
C THR A 316 -43.34 8.57 -7.24
N ILE A 317 -42.66 8.72 -8.39
CA ILE A 317 -42.52 10.00 -9.09
C ILE A 317 -43.89 10.57 -9.48
N GLY A 318 -44.78 9.74 -10.05
CA GLY A 318 -46.13 10.14 -10.41
C GLY A 318 -46.94 10.62 -9.20
N GLY A 319 -46.80 9.94 -8.05
CA GLY A 319 -47.41 10.33 -6.77
C GLY A 319 -46.89 11.67 -6.25
N PHE A 320 -45.58 11.92 -6.32
CA PHE A 320 -44.97 13.19 -5.91
C PHE A 320 -45.39 14.36 -6.80
N ILE A 321 -45.53 14.15 -8.10
CA ILE A 321 -46.01 15.19 -9.03
C ILE A 321 -47.48 15.55 -8.73
N LEU A 322 -48.32 14.54 -8.49
CA LEU A 322 -49.73 14.74 -8.11
C LEU A 322 -49.86 15.44 -6.74
N PHE A 323 -48.99 15.10 -5.79
CA PHE A 323 -48.94 15.74 -4.48
C PHE A 323 -48.45 17.18 -4.55
N GLY A 324 -47.45 17.47 -5.39
CA GLY A 324 -46.97 18.83 -5.65
C GLY A 324 -48.03 19.72 -6.31
N PHE A 325 -48.80 19.18 -7.25
CA PHE A 325 -49.95 19.87 -7.84
C PHE A 325 -51.08 20.13 -6.84
N LEU A 326 -51.34 19.17 -5.94
CA LEU A 326 -52.34 19.32 -4.88
C LEU A 326 -51.92 20.38 -3.85
N LEU A 327 -50.63 20.43 -3.50
CA LEU A 327 -50.06 21.43 -2.59
C LEU A 327 -50.07 22.84 -3.19
N THR A 328 -49.71 23.00 -4.47
CA THR A 328 -49.76 24.30 -5.16
C THR A 328 -51.20 24.80 -5.34
N TRP A 329 -52.17 23.90 -5.47
CA TRP A 329 -53.59 24.26 -5.51
C TRP A 329 -54.15 24.66 -4.13
N LEU A 330 -53.73 23.99 -3.05
CA LEU A 330 -54.21 24.27 -1.69
C LEU A 330 -53.61 25.53 -1.05
N PHE A 331 -52.43 25.97 -1.48
CA PHE A 331 -51.71 27.08 -0.84
C PHE A 331 -51.61 28.34 -1.70
N ARG A 332 -52.46 28.50 -2.73
CA ARG A 332 -52.46 29.71 -3.55
C ARG A 332 -53.22 30.86 -2.89
N ASP A 333 -52.65 31.44 -1.83
CA ASP A 333 -52.66 32.89 -1.63
C ASP A 333 -51.57 33.34 -0.63
N ARG A 334 -51.00 34.51 -0.91
CA ARG A 334 -50.00 35.31 -0.16
C ARG A 334 -48.50 35.04 -0.43
N SER A 335 -47.99 35.99 -1.22
CA SER A 335 -46.62 36.49 -1.35
C SER A 335 -45.72 36.38 -0.11
N GLN A 336 -44.45 36.03 -0.31
CA GLN A 336 -43.32 36.98 -0.28
C GLN A 336 -42.03 36.28 -0.75
N THR A 337 -41.22 37.04 -1.48
CA THR A 337 -39.85 36.77 -1.91
C THR A 337 -38.89 36.61 -0.72
N ALA A 338 -38.06 35.57 -0.74
CA ALA A 338 -36.80 35.49 -0.02
C ALA A 338 -35.82 34.61 -0.83
N GLU A 339 -34.56 35.00 -0.78
CA GLU A 339 -33.45 34.64 -1.66
C GLU A 339 -33.22 33.13 -1.84
N MET A 340 -32.92 32.78 -3.08
CA MET A 340 -32.41 31.47 -3.45
C MET A 340 -30.90 31.56 -3.28
N ASP A 341 -30.40 31.19 -2.11
CA ASP A 341 -28.97 30.96 -1.90
C ASP A 341 -28.51 29.90 -2.91
N ALA A 342 -27.45 30.26 -3.61
CA ALA A 342 -26.82 29.45 -4.62
C ALA A 342 -26.37 28.13 -3.99
N LEU A 343 -26.74 27.02 -4.64
CA LEU A 343 -25.97 25.78 -4.56
C LEU A 343 -24.54 26.13 -5.01
N GLU A 344 -23.61 26.25 -4.05
CA GLU A 344 -22.20 26.33 -4.37
C GLU A 344 -21.80 25.05 -5.11
N ALA A 345 -21.17 25.25 -6.26
CA ALA A 345 -20.65 24.20 -7.10
C ALA A 345 -19.57 23.43 -6.33
N GLU A 346 -19.68 22.10 -6.28
CA GLU A 346 -18.60 21.25 -5.75
C GLU A 346 -17.30 21.53 -6.53
N GLY A 347 -16.31 22.09 -5.84
CA GLY A 347 -15.07 22.58 -6.42
C GLY A 347 -14.05 21.47 -6.67
N VAL A 348 -13.35 21.56 -7.80
CA VAL A 348 -12.19 20.72 -8.11
C VAL A 348 -10.98 21.22 -7.32
N PHE A 349 -10.36 20.35 -6.52
CA PHE A 349 -9.17 20.64 -5.73
C PHE A 349 -7.88 20.36 -6.52
N ASN A 350 -7.15 21.42 -6.85
CA ASN A 350 -5.88 21.35 -7.57
C ASN A 350 -4.97 22.54 -7.19
N LEU A 351 -3.78 22.62 -7.77
CA LEU A 351 -2.83 23.69 -7.43
C LEU A 351 -3.39 25.11 -7.62
N SER A 352 -4.29 25.31 -8.59
CA SER A 352 -4.87 26.63 -8.87
C SER A 352 -5.99 27.03 -7.92
N SER A 353 -6.56 26.08 -7.17
CA SER A 353 -7.56 26.38 -6.15
C SER A 353 -6.94 26.85 -4.83
N VAL A 354 -5.66 26.53 -4.57
CA VAL A 354 -4.97 26.90 -3.32
C VAL A 354 -4.48 28.34 -3.34
N GLU A 355 -4.94 29.13 -2.37
CA GLU A 355 -4.47 30.48 -2.14
C GLU A 355 -3.10 30.52 -1.46
N THR A 356 -2.20 31.35 -2.01
CA THR A 356 -0.86 31.58 -1.43
C THR A 356 -0.55 33.07 -1.32
N PRO A 357 -1.28 33.84 -0.45
CA PRO A 357 -1.07 35.27 -0.30
C PRO A 357 0.39 35.64 -0.01
N LYS A 358 0.84 36.72 -0.64
CA LYS A 358 2.18 37.29 -0.39
C LYS A 358 2.22 37.93 1.00
N GLY A 359 3.34 37.77 1.69
CA GLY A 359 3.55 38.31 3.04
C GLY A 359 3.37 37.29 4.17
N LEU A 360 2.83 36.10 3.86
CA LEU A 360 2.87 34.94 4.76
C LEU A 360 4.13 34.11 4.54
N LEU A 361 4.55 33.44 5.61
CA LEU A 361 5.55 32.39 5.61
C LEU A 361 4.86 31.05 5.84
N TYR A 362 5.27 30.01 5.14
CA TYR A 362 4.64 28.69 5.21
C TYR A 362 5.67 27.66 5.70
N ASP A 363 5.28 26.85 6.68
CA ASP A 363 6.03 25.68 7.09
C ASP A 363 5.54 24.44 6.32
N LYS A 364 6.42 23.48 6.09
CA LYS A 364 6.05 22.24 5.38
C LYS A 364 5.03 21.43 6.18
N SER A 365 4.95 21.58 7.49
CA SER A 365 3.94 20.95 8.35
C SER A 365 2.53 21.54 8.23
N HIS A 366 2.23 22.21 7.11
CA HIS A 366 0.92 22.78 6.76
C HIS A 366 0.40 23.88 7.69
N THR A 367 1.32 24.70 8.20
CA THR A 367 1.00 25.90 8.96
C THR A 367 1.57 27.14 8.28
N TRP A 368 0.87 28.27 8.41
CA TRP A 368 1.39 29.57 8.00
C TRP A 368 1.72 30.41 9.23
N ALA A 369 2.65 31.34 9.06
CA ALA A 369 3.07 32.32 10.07
C ALA A 369 3.09 33.74 9.49
N PHE A 370 2.63 34.70 10.29
CA PHE A 370 2.67 36.13 9.98
C PHE A 370 3.19 36.93 11.17
N MET A 371 4.27 37.69 10.97
CA MET A 371 4.83 38.58 11.99
C MET A 371 3.98 39.85 12.10
N GLU A 372 3.35 40.05 13.26
CA GLU A 372 2.64 41.29 13.57
C GLU A 372 3.61 42.42 13.94
N SER A 373 3.14 43.66 13.82
CA SER A 373 3.92 44.86 14.17
C SER A 373 4.34 44.91 15.65
N ASN A 374 3.63 44.20 16.53
CA ASN A 374 3.93 44.08 17.95
C ASN A 374 5.01 43.01 18.26
N GLY A 375 5.52 42.30 17.25
CA GLY A 375 6.55 41.25 17.40
C GLY A 375 6.01 39.86 17.72
N SER A 376 4.70 39.69 17.92
CA SER A 376 4.06 38.38 17.99
C SER A 376 3.83 37.80 16.60
N VAL A 377 3.79 36.48 16.50
CA VAL A 377 3.57 35.76 15.24
C VAL A 377 2.19 35.12 15.29
N ALA A 378 1.30 35.50 14.38
CA ALA A 378 0.05 34.80 14.16
C ALA A 378 0.33 33.52 13.37
N VAL A 379 -0.27 32.40 13.79
CA VAL A 379 -0.09 31.09 13.16
C VAL A 379 -1.46 30.48 12.86
N GLY A 380 -1.61 29.88 11.68
CA GLY A 380 -2.82 29.18 11.27
C GLY A 380 -2.57 27.95 10.40
N MET A 381 -3.64 27.23 10.09
CA MET A 381 -3.64 26.13 9.12
C MET A 381 -3.59 26.71 7.70
N ASP A 382 -2.75 26.14 6.83
CA ASP A 382 -2.68 26.59 5.44
C ASP A 382 -3.92 26.20 4.61
N ASP A 383 -4.06 26.86 3.47
CA ASP A 383 -5.21 26.69 2.59
C ASP A 383 -5.24 25.31 1.91
N PHE A 384 -4.06 24.72 1.66
CA PHE A 384 -3.96 23.37 1.14
C PHE A 384 -4.60 22.36 2.10
N LEU A 385 -4.22 22.39 3.38
CA LEU A 385 -4.77 21.46 4.37
C LEU A 385 -6.24 21.74 4.64
N HIS A 386 -6.68 23.00 4.57
CA HIS A 386 -8.10 23.36 4.61
C HIS A 386 -8.90 22.65 3.50
N HIS A 387 -8.45 22.72 2.25
CA HIS A 387 -9.13 22.03 1.14
C HIS A 387 -9.06 20.51 1.24
N VAL A 388 -8.00 19.93 1.83
CA VAL A 388 -7.88 18.48 2.00
C VAL A 388 -8.91 17.97 3.00
N ILE A 389 -9.00 18.59 4.17
CA ILE A 389 -9.87 18.12 5.25
C ILE A 389 -11.33 18.57 5.05
N GLY A 390 -11.53 19.77 4.49
CA GLY A 390 -12.83 20.40 4.36
C GLY A 390 -13.28 21.09 5.65
N SER A 391 -14.58 21.04 5.93
CA SER A 391 -15.19 21.83 7.02
C SER A 391 -14.67 21.43 8.41
N VAL A 392 -14.12 22.40 9.13
CA VAL A 392 -13.63 22.19 10.51
C VAL A 392 -14.78 22.29 11.49
N SER A 393 -14.99 21.27 12.33
CA SER A 393 -16.04 21.32 13.38
C SER A 393 -15.57 22.04 14.63
N ARG A 394 -14.31 21.83 15.04
CA ARG A 394 -13.73 22.42 16.25
C ARG A 394 -12.21 22.41 16.20
N VAL A 395 -11.59 23.42 16.82
CA VAL A 395 -10.15 23.48 17.06
C VAL A 395 -9.87 23.39 18.56
N LYS A 396 -8.84 22.64 18.94
CA LYS A 396 -8.22 22.69 20.28
C LYS A 396 -6.81 23.22 20.14
N THR A 397 -6.40 24.15 20.99
CA THR A 397 -5.03 24.71 21.00
C THR A 397 -4.43 24.62 22.41
N LEU A 398 -3.10 24.79 22.50
CA LEU A 398 -2.44 25.05 23.78
C LEU A 398 -2.97 26.33 24.44
N ALA A 399 -2.97 26.34 25.76
CA ALA A 399 -3.52 27.47 26.51
C ALA A 399 -2.60 28.69 26.43
N LYS A 400 -3.19 29.89 26.56
CA LYS A 400 -2.42 31.13 26.67
C LYS A 400 -1.46 31.04 27.86
N GLY A 401 -0.19 31.36 27.63
CA GLY A 401 0.90 31.27 28.59
C GLY A 401 1.73 29.99 28.51
N GLU A 402 1.29 28.98 27.76
CA GLU A 402 2.08 27.76 27.55
C GLU A 402 3.21 27.99 26.56
N LYS A 403 4.29 27.21 26.73
CA LYS A 403 5.47 27.23 25.86
C LYS A 403 5.44 26.03 24.94
N VAL A 404 5.90 26.24 23.71
CA VAL A 404 6.00 25.21 22.68
C VAL A 404 7.27 25.42 21.87
N ASN A 405 7.97 24.35 21.53
CA ASN A 405 9.11 24.40 20.62
C ASN A 405 8.65 24.18 19.17
N LYS A 406 9.45 24.65 18.21
CA LYS A 406 9.24 24.32 16.80
C LYS A 406 9.16 22.80 16.63
N GLY A 407 8.16 22.35 15.86
CA GLY A 407 7.93 20.93 15.58
C GLY A 407 7.10 20.19 16.63
N GLU A 408 6.81 20.80 17.78
CA GLU A 408 5.92 20.21 18.79
C GLU A 408 4.45 20.49 18.48
N ALA A 409 3.57 19.55 18.86
CA ALA A 409 2.13 19.68 18.70
C ALA A 409 1.59 20.93 19.42
N VAL A 410 0.78 21.71 18.72
CA VAL A 410 0.26 23.00 19.22
C VAL A 410 -1.25 23.16 19.05
N ALA A 411 -1.84 22.48 18.06
CA ALA A 411 -3.26 22.52 17.80
C ALA A 411 -3.78 21.16 17.29
N THR A 412 -5.04 20.85 17.58
CA THR A 412 -5.76 19.69 17.06
C THR A 412 -7.03 20.17 16.37
N ILE A 413 -7.12 19.93 15.07
CA ILE A 413 -8.29 20.16 14.25
C ILE A 413 -9.22 18.95 14.36
N ILE A 414 -10.52 19.16 14.56
CA ILE A 414 -11.52 18.11 14.73
C ILE A 414 -12.63 18.29 13.71
N GLN A 415 -12.98 17.21 13.01
CA GLN A 415 -14.04 17.18 12.01
C GLN A 415 -14.81 15.86 12.10
N GLY A 416 -16.12 15.92 12.35
CA GLY A 416 -16.98 14.72 12.36
C GLY A 416 -16.53 13.62 13.34
N GLY A 417 -15.79 13.95 14.40
CA GLY A 417 -15.22 12.97 15.35
C GLY A 417 -13.80 12.50 15.03
N LYS A 418 -13.27 12.86 13.86
CA LYS A 418 -11.89 12.60 13.41
C LYS A 418 -10.99 13.80 13.73
N GLN A 419 -9.68 13.59 13.81
CA GLN A 419 -8.76 14.64 14.25
C GLN A 419 -7.41 14.63 13.53
N ILE A 420 -6.85 15.82 13.33
CA ILE A 420 -5.48 16.06 12.84
C ILE A 420 -4.77 16.99 13.82
N THR A 421 -3.50 16.71 14.09
CA THR A 421 -2.64 17.50 14.95
C THR A 421 -1.65 18.32 14.12
N LEU A 422 -1.59 19.62 14.41
CA LEU A 422 -0.68 20.58 13.81
C LEU A 422 0.47 20.87 14.75
N ASN A 423 1.67 21.02 14.18
CA ASN A 423 2.89 21.35 14.90
C ASN A 423 3.18 22.86 14.82
N SER A 424 3.89 23.38 15.83
CA SER A 424 4.26 24.79 15.86
C SER A 424 5.37 25.07 14.84
N PRO A 425 5.24 26.07 13.94
CA PRO A 425 6.29 26.41 12.99
C PRO A 425 7.48 27.14 13.63
N VAL A 426 7.29 27.69 14.84
CA VAL A 426 8.29 28.44 15.59
C VAL A 426 8.20 28.16 17.09
N SER A 427 9.32 28.31 17.80
CA SER A 427 9.40 28.14 19.25
C SER A 427 8.99 29.42 19.98
N GLY A 428 8.19 29.32 21.04
CA GLY A 428 7.77 30.49 21.79
C GLY A 428 6.72 30.25 22.86
N THR A 429 6.08 31.34 23.31
CA THR A 429 5.00 31.32 24.30
C THR A 429 3.69 31.77 23.68
N ILE A 430 2.61 31.04 23.89
CA ILE A 430 1.28 31.38 23.36
C ILE A 430 0.75 32.63 24.07
N VAL A 431 0.46 33.70 23.33
CA VAL A 431 0.02 34.99 23.86
C VAL A 431 -1.45 35.32 23.55
N ALA A 432 -2.03 34.70 22.54
CA ALA A 432 -3.44 34.78 22.20
C ALA A 432 -3.93 33.52 21.50
N ILE A 433 -5.22 33.24 21.61
CA ILE A 433 -5.92 32.18 20.89
C ILE A 433 -7.07 32.87 20.17
N ASN A 434 -7.35 32.44 18.93
CA ASN A 434 -8.53 32.92 18.22
C ASN A 434 -9.73 32.08 18.65
N GLU A 435 -10.79 32.72 19.13
CA GLU A 435 -12.02 32.02 19.54
C GLU A 435 -12.97 31.78 18.36
N HIS A 436 -12.70 32.39 17.20
CA HIS A 436 -13.56 32.40 16.02
C HIS A 436 -12.94 31.67 14.81
N THR A 437 -12.05 30.69 15.03
CA THR A 437 -11.23 30.02 14.00
C THR A 437 -11.98 29.27 12.90
N VAL A 438 -13.32 29.22 12.96
CA VAL A 438 -14.19 28.45 12.04
C VAL A 438 -15.20 29.38 11.35
N GLU A 439 -15.26 30.66 11.73
CA GLU A 439 -16.29 31.60 11.26
C GLU A 439 -15.77 32.58 10.18
N GLY A 440 -14.46 32.57 9.89
CA GLY A 440 -13.83 33.46 8.92
C GLY A 440 -13.96 32.96 7.48
N ASN A 441 -14.11 33.90 6.53
CA ASN A 441 -14.28 33.62 5.10
C ASN A 441 -12.96 33.30 4.38
N SER A 442 -11.82 33.44 5.06
CA SER A 442 -10.48 33.15 4.54
C SER A 442 -9.64 32.41 5.58
N PHE A 443 -8.80 31.48 5.13
CA PHE A 443 -7.88 30.73 6.00
C PHE A 443 -6.92 31.64 6.79
N VAL A 444 -6.65 32.86 6.29
CA VAL A 444 -5.82 33.87 6.98
C VAL A 444 -6.56 34.50 8.18
N GLU A 445 -7.88 34.71 8.05
CA GLU A 445 -8.72 35.20 9.14
C GLU A 445 -8.90 34.11 10.21
N ASN A 446 -8.78 32.84 9.81
CA ASN A 446 -8.83 31.66 10.66
C ASN A 446 -7.47 31.30 11.31
N TRP A 447 -6.65 32.30 11.69
CA TRP A 447 -5.46 32.08 12.51
C TRP A 447 -5.82 31.40 13.83
N LEU A 448 -5.03 30.44 14.30
CA LEU A 448 -5.37 29.59 15.45
C LEU A 448 -4.87 30.18 16.77
N PHE A 449 -3.63 30.66 16.78
CA PHE A 449 -3.00 31.26 17.96
C PHE A 449 -1.96 32.31 17.55
N LYS A 450 -1.58 33.15 18.52
CA LYS A 450 -0.41 34.03 18.40
C LYS A 450 0.66 33.59 19.37
N ILE A 451 1.90 33.57 18.91
CA ILE A 451 3.07 33.14 19.67
C ILE A 451 4.07 34.28 19.77
N GLU A 452 4.60 34.53 20.96
CA GLU A 452 5.77 35.39 21.14
C GLU A 452 7.02 34.54 20.88
N PRO A 453 7.74 34.76 19.75
CA PRO A 453 8.78 33.84 19.31
C PRO A 453 10.06 34.03 20.13
N THR A 454 10.67 32.92 20.51
CA THR A 454 11.95 32.92 21.26
C THR A 454 13.17 32.80 20.35
N ASN A 455 12.98 32.37 19.10
CA ASN A 455 14.07 32.06 18.17
C ASN A 455 13.77 32.41 16.70
N TRP A 456 12.91 33.43 16.48
CA TRP A 456 12.42 33.84 15.16
C TRP A 456 13.50 33.93 14.08
N LYS A 457 14.62 34.60 14.39
CA LYS A 457 15.70 34.89 13.42
C LYS A 457 16.31 33.63 12.80
N ARG A 458 16.36 32.50 13.52
CA ARG A 458 16.91 31.24 13.00
C ARG A 458 15.83 30.35 12.40
N GLU A 459 14.62 30.40 12.94
CA GLU A 459 13.54 29.48 12.54
C GLU A 459 12.87 29.89 11.23
N ILE A 460 12.87 31.20 10.93
CA ILE A 460 12.35 31.74 9.67
C ILE A 460 13.08 31.20 8.43
N ASP A 461 14.37 30.87 8.54
CA ASP A 461 15.19 30.36 7.42
C ASP A 461 14.71 28.99 6.91
N PHE A 462 13.89 28.29 7.69
CA PHE A 462 13.30 27.01 7.32
C PHE A 462 11.89 27.15 6.74
N MET A 463 11.32 28.35 6.72
CA MET A 463 9.98 28.62 6.19
C MET A 463 10.06 29.06 4.73
N LEU A 464 8.97 28.84 4.00
CA LEU A 464 8.84 29.15 2.58
C LEU A 464 8.04 30.43 2.38
N MET A 465 8.52 31.32 1.53
CA MET A 465 7.72 32.45 1.04
C MET A 465 6.73 31.97 -0.03
N SER A 466 5.62 32.69 -0.24
CA SER A 466 4.57 32.40 -1.23
C SER A 466 5.07 31.72 -2.52
N ASP A 467 5.93 32.37 -3.32
CA ASP A 467 6.41 31.81 -4.60
C ASP A 467 7.14 30.45 -4.43
N GLN A 468 7.92 30.27 -3.36
CA GLN A 468 8.63 29.02 -3.06
C GLN A 468 7.68 27.94 -2.57
N TYR A 469 6.70 28.33 -1.77
CA TYR A 469 5.64 27.45 -1.27
C TYR A 469 4.76 26.94 -2.41
N THR A 470 4.38 27.79 -3.38
CA THR A 470 3.65 27.36 -4.60
C THR A 470 4.44 26.33 -5.41
N VAL A 471 5.78 26.46 -5.49
CA VAL A 471 6.63 25.47 -6.15
C VAL A 471 6.65 24.15 -5.38
N TRP A 472 6.80 24.22 -4.05
CA TRP A 472 6.79 23.05 -3.18
C TRP A 472 5.45 22.31 -3.21
N LEU A 473 4.33 23.05 -3.24
CA LEU A 473 2.97 22.49 -3.33
C LEU A 473 2.79 21.56 -4.53
N LYS A 474 3.48 21.78 -5.66
CA LYS A 474 3.42 20.86 -6.80
C LYS A 474 3.85 19.44 -6.42
N SER A 475 4.95 19.33 -5.69
CA SER A 475 5.43 18.04 -5.17
C SER A 475 4.50 17.50 -4.09
N GLU A 476 3.91 18.38 -3.31
CA GLU A 476 2.99 18.02 -2.24
C GLU A 476 1.67 17.45 -2.75
N PHE A 477 1.12 18.00 -3.83
CA PHE A 477 -0.04 17.42 -4.53
C PHE A 477 0.28 16.02 -5.07
N ASN A 478 1.48 15.78 -5.58
CA ASN A 478 1.87 14.43 -6.02
C ASN A 478 1.95 13.47 -4.83
N ARG A 479 2.54 13.91 -3.72
CA ARG A 479 2.60 13.14 -2.47
C ARG A 479 1.22 12.81 -1.94
N LEU A 480 0.27 13.75 -2.06
CA LEU A 480 -1.12 13.57 -1.66
C LEU A 480 -1.81 12.55 -2.58
N LYS A 481 -1.62 12.65 -3.90
CA LYS A 481 -2.15 11.66 -4.85
C LYS A 481 -1.58 10.26 -4.59
N ASP A 482 -0.29 10.15 -4.29
CA ASP A 482 0.36 8.88 -3.92
C ASP A 482 -0.16 8.33 -2.59
N PHE A 483 -0.38 9.19 -1.59
CA PHE A 483 -1.01 8.81 -0.33
C PHE A 483 -2.41 8.25 -0.57
N ILE A 484 -3.26 9.01 -1.27
CA ILE A 484 -4.63 8.61 -1.61
C ILE A 484 -4.64 7.30 -2.39
N ALA A 485 -3.77 7.16 -3.40
CA ALA A 485 -3.70 5.93 -4.19
C ALA A 485 -3.36 4.71 -3.34
N ARG A 486 -2.45 4.86 -2.37
CA ARG A 486 -2.10 3.79 -1.41
C ARG A 486 -3.23 3.52 -0.41
N SER A 487 -3.77 4.57 0.21
CA SER A 487 -4.79 4.46 1.25
C SER A 487 -6.14 3.97 0.70
N LEU A 488 -6.50 4.30 -0.53
CA LEU A 488 -7.74 3.84 -1.16
C LEU A 488 -7.61 2.46 -1.83
N GLN A 489 -6.43 2.05 -2.30
CA GLN A 489 -6.21 0.66 -2.71
C GLN A 489 -6.30 -0.31 -1.52
N ALA A 490 -6.04 0.17 -0.30
CA ALA A 490 -6.21 -0.59 0.93
C ALA A 490 -7.67 -0.67 1.43
N SER A 491 -8.63 0.05 0.83
CA SER A 491 -9.98 0.21 1.37
C SER A 491 -11.03 0.41 0.27
N SER A 492 -11.44 -0.68 -0.39
CA SER A 492 -12.72 -0.86 -1.13
C SER A 492 -13.02 0.00 -2.41
N PRO A 493 -13.65 -0.58 -3.45
CA PRO A 493 -14.10 0.12 -4.68
C PRO A 493 -15.10 1.27 -4.47
N GLN A 494 -15.66 1.39 -3.27
CA GLN A 494 -16.67 2.39 -2.91
C GLN A 494 -16.12 3.81 -2.72
N TYR A 495 -14.81 4.05 -2.78
CA TYR A 495 -14.24 5.41 -2.73
C TYR A 495 -13.69 5.91 -4.07
N ALA A 496 -13.71 5.07 -5.11
CA ALA A 496 -13.27 5.43 -6.45
C ALA A 496 -14.07 6.60 -7.04
N HIS A 497 -15.36 6.73 -6.65
CA HIS A 497 -16.23 7.83 -7.06
C HIS A 497 -16.11 9.07 -6.17
N ILE A 498 -15.45 8.97 -4.99
CA ILE A 498 -15.35 10.05 -4.00
C ILE A 498 -14.16 10.98 -4.30
N VAL A 499 -13.15 10.48 -5.01
CA VAL A 499 -11.87 11.19 -5.14
C VAL A 499 -11.50 11.57 -6.59
N LEU A 500 -12.20 11.07 -7.60
CA LEU A 500 -11.90 11.33 -9.02
C LEU A 500 -13.18 11.68 -9.78
N GLN A 501 -13.49 12.97 -9.87
CA GLN A 501 -14.76 13.41 -10.44
C GLN A 501 -14.78 13.35 -11.99
N ASP A 502 -13.63 13.52 -12.64
CA ASP A 502 -13.41 13.27 -14.08
C ASP A 502 -11.90 13.37 -14.39
N GLY A 503 -11.23 12.25 -14.67
CA GLY A 503 -9.90 12.26 -15.30
C GLY A 503 -8.66 12.52 -14.42
N GLY A 504 -8.71 12.38 -13.08
CA GLY A 504 -7.50 12.44 -12.24
C GLY A 504 -7.41 13.58 -11.20
N GLU A 505 -8.46 14.39 -11.07
CA GLU A 505 -8.51 15.55 -10.16
C GLU A 505 -9.30 15.27 -8.88
N LEU A 506 -8.85 15.86 -7.76
CA LEU A 506 -9.38 15.63 -6.42
C LEU A 506 -10.63 16.50 -6.17
N ARG A 507 -11.55 16.01 -5.33
CA ARG A 507 -12.69 16.80 -4.83
C ARG A 507 -12.29 17.59 -3.59
N GLU A 508 -12.85 18.78 -3.42
CA GLU A 508 -12.71 19.55 -2.18
C GLU A 508 -13.24 18.79 -0.95
N GLY A 509 -12.49 18.84 0.16
CA GLY A 509 -12.87 18.24 1.43
C GLY A 509 -13.00 16.71 1.40
N PHE A 510 -12.39 16.02 0.44
CA PHE A 510 -12.58 14.58 0.23
C PHE A 510 -12.29 13.73 1.48
N MET A 511 -11.38 14.17 2.37
CA MET A 511 -11.10 13.48 3.64
C MET A 511 -12.32 13.45 4.57
N ALA A 512 -13.25 14.39 4.47
CA ALA A 512 -14.46 14.45 5.29
C ALA A 512 -15.28 13.15 5.19
N ASP A 513 -15.29 12.53 4.02
CA ASP A 513 -16.05 11.32 3.70
C ASP A 513 -15.27 10.02 4.00
N LEU A 514 -13.97 10.11 4.34
CA LEU A 514 -13.13 8.93 4.59
C LEU A 514 -13.18 8.47 6.05
N GLU A 515 -12.92 7.18 6.27
CA GLU A 515 -12.97 6.55 7.60
C GLU A 515 -11.90 7.10 8.58
N PRO A 516 -12.12 7.00 9.90
CA PRO A 516 -11.16 7.47 10.91
C PRO A 516 -9.75 6.87 10.79
N GLU A 517 -9.62 5.64 10.33
CA GLU A 517 -8.33 4.97 10.11
C GLU A 517 -7.51 5.70 9.04
N VAL A 518 -8.16 6.16 7.95
CA VAL A 518 -7.48 6.91 6.89
C VAL A 518 -7.03 8.29 7.37
N TRP A 519 -7.76 8.89 8.33
CA TRP A 519 -7.33 10.11 9.00
C TRP A 519 -6.08 9.91 9.86
N GLU A 520 -5.99 8.77 10.55
CA GLU A 520 -4.81 8.39 11.33
C GLU A 520 -3.60 8.13 10.43
N ASP A 521 -3.79 7.42 9.32
CA ASP A 521 -2.76 7.21 8.30
C ASP A 521 -2.33 8.53 7.67
N PHE A 522 -3.27 9.43 7.39
CA PHE A 522 -2.95 10.77 6.87
C PHE A 522 -2.10 11.57 7.86
N GLN A 523 -2.40 11.50 9.16
CA GLN A 523 -1.54 12.10 10.17
C GLN A 523 -0.12 11.49 10.16
N ASN A 524 -0.03 10.17 10.20
CA ASN A 524 1.23 9.47 10.47
C ASN A 524 2.14 9.35 9.25
N GLU A 525 1.57 9.07 8.08
CA GLU A 525 2.33 8.82 6.86
C GLU A 525 2.48 10.07 5.99
N PHE A 526 1.51 10.98 6.04
CA PHE A 526 1.54 12.21 5.25
C PHE A 526 2.03 13.41 6.08
N LEU A 527 1.33 13.83 7.13
CA LEU A 527 1.69 15.05 7.85
C LEU A 527 3.00 14.93 8.65
N ASN A 528 3.18 13.84 9.40
CA ASN A 528 4.34 13.66 10.30
C ASN A 528 5.66 13.35 9.56
N THR A 529 5.63 13.08 8.25
CA THR A 529 6.86 12.82 7.47
C THR A 529 7.53 14.10 6.95
N LEU A 530 6.92 15.28 7.23
CA LEU A 530 7.44 16.59 6.84
C LEU A 530 8.12 17.37 7.98
N SER A 531 7.93 16.93 9.24
CA SER A 531 8.34 17.63 10.46
C SER A 531 9.79 17.39 10.85
#